data_AF-A0A1W0D268-F1
#
_entry.id   AF-A0A1W0D268-F1
#
_cell.length_a   1.000
_cell.length_b   1.000
_cell.length_c   1.000
_cell.angle_alpha   90.00
_cell.angle_beta   90.00
_cell.angle_gamma   90.00
#
_symmetry.space_group_name_H-M   'P 1'
#
loop_
_entity.id
_entity.type
_entity.pdbx_description
1 polymer ?
#
loop_
_entity_poly.entity_id
_entity_poly.type
_entity_poly.pdbx_seq_one_letter_code
_entity_poly.pdbx_strand_id
1 'polypeptide(L)'
;MSTIRLTMAQALVRYLAAQRVELGGEELPLFAGVWAIFGHGNVAGLGEALQQAGDSLPTWRAHNEQGMAHAAIAYAKAHFRRRMMAVTSSIGPGATNLVTAAALAHVNRLPLLLLPGDVFVSRAPDPVLQQLEAPQDGTLSVNDCLRPVSRYFDRIVHPAQLLTALPRALAVLTDPAQCGPATLALPQDVQTMAWDYPTDWFRPRRWRIAAPPPETDALERAARALAAARRPLIVAGGGVLYSAGGAAALRAFAERHGAPVAETQAGKSALPWDHPLQLGAIGVTGSPAANRLAEQADLVLALGTRLQDFSTGSGQLFRQARLLSVNVNALDGIKADAVALTGDAALCLEALSARLDGWRADAGWSAEARALAEDWRAETARVTGQRQPHGLPYDGEVIGAVQRHPGSERDDIVVCAAGTLPAELHKLWRAATPGGYHLEYGYSCMGYEIAGGLGVKMARPEREVIVMVGDGSYLMMNSELATSVMLDRKLIVVVLDNRGYGCINRLQQACGGAPFNNLLEDCRQGRHGAPRVDFAAHARALGAEAEHVSDIAGLEAALVRARAAERSYLIVIDTDPARTTEAGGCWWEVAVPEVSERAEVRAARQVYEDRLRRRQYE
;
A
#
# COMPACT_ATOMS: atom_id res chain seq x y z
N MET A 1 24.59 29.49 -24.92
CA MET A 1 23.52 28.52 -24.59
C MET A 1 22.19 29.22 -24.84
N SER A 2 21.25 28.62 -25.57
CA SER A 2 19.93 29.23 -25.75
C SER A 2 19.10 29.08 -24.48
N THR A 3 18.39 30.14 -24.11
CA THR A 3 17.49 30.16 -22.95
C THR A 3 16.07 30.44 -23.40
N ILE A 4 15.11 30.09 -22.55
CA ILE A 4 13.70 30.45 -22.70
C ILE A 4 13.20 31.06 -21.39
N ARG A 5 12.51 32.19 -21.52
CA ARG A 5 11.93 32.90 -20.38
C ARG A 5 10.59 32.29 -20.00
N LEU A 6 10.50 31.73 -18.79
CA LEU A 6 9.29 31.10 -18.25
C LEU A 6 9.12 31.48 -16.78
N THR A 7 7.89 31.51 -16.28
CA THR A 7 7.66 31.52 -14.83
C THR A 7 8.18 30.23 -14.19
N MET A 8 8.43 30.24 -12.88
CA MET A 8 8.79 29.04 -12.14
C MET A 8 7.76 27.92 -12.34
N ALA A 9 6.47 28.23 -12.24
CA ALA A 9 5.40 27.25 -12.44
C ALA A 9 5.39 26.68 -13.87
N GLN A 10 5.52 27.51 -14.90
CA GLN A 10 5.61 27.05 -16.30
C GLN A 10 6.82 26.14 -16.53
N ALA A 11 7.98 26.49 -15.95
CA ALA A 11 9.19 25.69 -16.05
C ALA A 11 9.04 24.33 -15.34
N LEU A 12 8.44 24.31 -14.15
CA LEU A 12 8.14 23.08 -13.41
C LEU A 12 7.24 22.15 -14.23
N VAL A 13 6.09 22.67 -14.70
CA VAL A 13 5.10 21.88 -15.46
C VAL A 13 5.71 21.35 -16.76
N ARG A 14 6.42 22.20 -17.51
CA ARG A 14 7.10 21.79 -18.75
C ARG A 14 8.18 20.75 -18.50
N TYR A 15 8.92 20.84 -17.40
CA TYR A 15 9.90 19.84 -17.02
C TYR A 15 9.21 18.49 -16.73
N LEU A 16 8.16 18.46 -15.91
CA LEU A 16 7.44 17.23 -15.59
C LEU A 16 6.83 16.58 -16.84
N ALA A 17 6.24 17.37 -17.74
CA ALA A 17 5.68 16.92 -19.01
C ALA A 17 6.71 16.27 -19.95
N ALA A 18 8.01 16.57 -19.79
CA ALA A 18 9.10 16.01 -20.59
C ALA A 18 9.63 14.66 -20.07
N GLN A 19 9.19 14.20 -18.90
CA GLN A 19 9.72 12.97 -18.30
C GLN A 19 9.02 11.74 -18.89
N ARG A 20 9.81 10.75 -19.29
CA ARG A 20 9.37 9.54 -19.98
C ARG A 20 9.90 8.29 -19.28
N VAL A 21 9.21 7.17 -19.47
CA VAL A 21 9.63 5.83 -19.03
C VAL A 21 9.30 4.83 -20.14
N GLU A 22 10.09 3.78 -20.25
CA GLU A 22 9.84 2.69 -21.20
C GLU A 22 9.20 1.51 -20.46
N LEU A 23 8.02 1.07 -20.90
CA LEU A 23 7.27 -0.04 -20.32
C LEU A 23 6.67 -0.90 -21.41
N GLY A 24 6.98 -2.19 -21.42
CA GLY A 24 6.44 -3.11 -22.42
C GLY A 24 6.87 -2.78 -23.86
N GLY A 25 8.01 -2.09 -24.04
CA GLY A 25 8.48 -1.63 -25.36
C GLY A 25 7.86 -0.30 -25.82
N GLU A 26 6.96 0.29 -25.03
CA GLU A 26 6.35 1.59 -25.33
C GLU A 26 6.95 2.70 -24.46
N GLU A 27 7.13 3.89 -25.06
CA GLU A 27 7.51 5.10 -24.31
C GLU A 27 6.25 5.80 -23.78
N LEU A 28 6.15 5.92 -22.46
CA LEU A 28 5.02 6.51 -21.76
C LEU A 28 5.46 7.72 -20.91
N PRO A 29 4.55 8.65 -20.56
CA PRO A 29 4.83 9.68 -19.56
C PRO A 29 5.17 9.06 -18.20
N LEU A 30 6.27 9.51 -17.58
CA LEU A 30 6.63 9.12 -16.21
C LEU A 30 5.58 9.65 -15.21
N PHE A 31 5.23 10.93 -15.34
CA PHE A 31 4.12 11.56 -14.65
C PHE A 31 2.85 11.45 -15.49
N ALA A 32 1.83 10.76 -14.98
CA ALA A 32 0.55 10.59 -15.66
C ALA A 32 -0.41 11.77 -15.48
N GLY A 33 -0.02 12.75 -14.69
CA GLY A 33 -0.79 13.96 -14.44
C GLY A 33 -0.49 14.56 -13.07
N VAL A 34 -1.21 15.65 -12.78
CA VAL A 34 -1.14 16.40 -11.52
C VAL A 34 -2.53 16.43 -10.92
N TRP A 35 -2.67 15.96 -9.68
CA TRP A 35 -3.89 16.20 -8.92
C TRP A 35 -3.86 17.60 -8.30
N ALA A 36 -4.92 18.37 -8.47
CA ALA A 36 -4.99 19.74 -8.00
C ALA A 36 -6.37 20.09 -7.42
N ILE A 37 -6.33 20.72 -6.23
CA ILE A 37 -7.36 21.63 -5.76
C ILE A 37 -6.72 23.02 -5.77
N PHE A 38 -7.34 23.94 -6.51
CA PHE A 38 -6.84 25.29 -6.64
C PHE A 38 -7.38 26.18 -5.52
N GLY A 39 -6.45 26.83 -4.82
CA GLY A 39 -6.71 27.95 -3.90
C GLY A 39 -5.71 29.07 -4.16
N HIS A 40 -5.78 30.16 -3.39
CA HIS A 40 -4.92 31.32 -3.66
C HIS A 40 -3.42 30.98 -3.65
N GLY A 41 -3.01 29.96 -2.89
CA GLY A 41 -1.61 29.53 -2.78
C GLY A 41 -1.04 28.84 -4.02
N ASN A 42 -1.84 28.40 -4.99
CA ASN A 42 -1.35 27.71 -6.20
C ASN A 42 -2.08 28.07 -7.50
N VAL A 43 -3.27 28.67 -7.45
CA VAL A 43 -4.12 28.91 -8.63
C VAL A 43 -3.48 29.86 -9.65
N ALA A 44 -2.88 30.96 -9.20
CA ALA A 44 -2.37 32.00 -10.08
C ALA A 44 -1.06 31.61 -10.79
N GLY A 45 -0.27 30.72 -10.18
CA GLY A 45 0.99 30.23 -10.74
C GLY A 45 0.83 28.86 -11.40
N LEU A 46 0.66 27.82 -10.58
CA LEU A 46 0.48 26.45 -11.08
C LEU A 46 -0.82 26.28 -11.89
N GLY A 47 -1.93 26.90 -11.50
CA GLY A 47 -3.18 26.78 -12.25
C GLY A 47 -3.06 27.26 -13.70
N GLU A 48 -2.45 28.43 -13.92
CA GLU A 48 -2.14 28.95 -15.26
C GLU A 48 -1.21 28.00 -16.04
N ALA A 49 -0.12 27.55 -15.41
CA ALA A 49 0.85 26.68 -16.07
C ALA A 49 0.25 25.30 -16.46
N LEU A 50 -0.60 24.73 -15.60
CA LEU A 50 -1.26 23.45 -15.84
C LEU A 50 -2.36 23.55 -16.90
N GLN A 51 -3.12 24.66 -16.91
CA GLN A 51 -4.10 24.93 -17.96
C GLN A 51 -3.43 25.00 -19.34
N GLN A 52 -2.28 25.69 -19.44
CA GLN A 52 -1.50 25.78 -20.68
C GLN A 52 -0.92 24.44 -21.13
N ALA A 53 -0.59 23.54 -20.19
CA ALA A 53 -0.02 22.24 -20.51
C ALA A 53 -1.03 21.27 -21.14
N GLY A 54 -2.32 21.38 -20.78
CA GLY A 54 -3.39 20.52 -21.29
C GLY A 54 -3.03 19.03 -21.20
N ASP A 55 -3.20 18.30 -22.30
CA ASP A 55 -2.96 16.85 -22.36
C ASP A 55 -1.48 16.45 -22.25
N SER A 56 -0.54 17.39 -22.36
CA SER A 56 0.88 17.08 -22.17
C SER A 56 1.22 16.77 -20.71
N LEU A 57 0.44 17.30 -19.77
CA LEU A 57 0.45 16.93 -18.35
C LEU A 57 -0.96 17.16 -17.77
N PRO A 58 -1.85 16.17 -17.87
CA PRO A 58 -3.25 16.31 -17.49
C PRO A 58 -3.42 16.70 -16.03
N THR A 59 -4.43 17.53 -15.75
CA THR A 59 -4.80 17.92 -14.38
C THR A 59 -6.07 17.22 -13.94
N TRP A 60 -6.03 16.61 -12.77
CA TRP A 60 -7.13 15.86 -12.17
C TRP A 60 -7.61 16.56 -10.90
N ARG A 61 -8.90 16.46 -10.58
CA ARG A 61 -9.48 17.01 -9.36
C ARG A 61 -10.17 15.92 -8.57
N ALA A 62 -9.97 15.97 -7.25
CA ALA A 62 -10.70 15.20 -6.25
C ALA A 62 -11.29 16.16 -5.21
N HIS A 63 -11.88 15.65 -4.13
CA HIS A 63 -12.60 16.47 -3.14
C HIS A 63 -11.79 16.77 -1.87
N ASN A 64 -10.65 16.10 -1.67
CA ASN A 64 -9.73 16.34 -0.58
C ASN A 64 -8.27 16.08 -1.00
N GLU A 65 -7.31 16.85 -0.49
CA GLU A 65 -5.90 16.71 -0.84
C GLU A 65 -5.27 15.37 -0.42
N GLN A 66 -5.69 14.81 0.71
CA GLN A 66 -5.32 13.45 1.11
C GLN A 66 -5.86 12.42 0.11
N GLY A 67 -7.09 12.61 -0.39
CA GLY A 67 -7.72 11.73 -1.38
C GLY A 67 -7.00 11.77 -2.73
N MET A 68 -6.64 12.96 -3.20
CA MET A 68 -5.77 13.17 -4.37
C MET A 68 -4.45 12.40 -4.24
N ALA A 69 -3.80 12.52 -3.08
CA ALA A 69 -2.54 11.84 -2.82
C ALA A 69 -2.69 10.32 -2.72
N HIS A 70 -3.75 9.80 -2.09
CA HIS A 70 -4.03 8.36 -2.06
C HIS A 70 -4.25 7.77 -3.46
N ALA A 71 -4.97 8.48 -4.34
CA ALA A 71 -5.13 8.07 -5.73
C ALA A 71 -3.79 8.06 -6.49
N ALA A 72 -2.98 9.10 -6.34
CA ALA A 72 -1.63 9.16 -6.93
C ALA A 72 -0.71 8.01 -6.44
N ILE A 73 -0.75 7.71 -5.14
CA ILE A 73 0.02 6.62 -4.52
C ILE A 73 -0.43 5.26 -5.07
N ALA A 74 -1.74 5.03 -5.14
CA ALA A 74 -2.30 3.78 -5.64
C ALA A 74 -2.00 3.57 -7.12
N TYR A 75 -2.10 4.62 -7.93
CA TYR A 75 -1.68 4.61 -9.32
C TYR A 75 -0.23 4.17 -9.48
N ALA A 76 0.67 4.78 -8.69
CA ALA A 76 2.09 4.43 -8.72
C ALA A 76 2.35 2.99 -8.30
N LYS A 77 1.69 2.52 -7.23
CA LYS A 77 1.82 1.16 -6.74
C LYS A 77 1.29 0.12 -7.74
N ALA A 78 0.15 0.39 -8.39
CA ALA A 78 -0.40 -0.49 -9.43
C ALA A 78 0.52 -0.59 -10.66
N HIS A 79 1.30 0.46 -10.94
CA HIS A 79 2.38 0.45 -11.94
C HIS A 79 3.72 -0.13 -11.44
N PHE A 80 3.77 -0.68 -10.22
CA PHE A 80 4.98 -1.18 -9.59
C PHE A 80 6.07 -0.12 -9.50
N ARG A 81 5.69 1.13 -9.16
CA ARG A 81 6.54 2.33 -9.02
C ARG A 81 7.15 2.87 -10.32
N ARG A 82 6.79 2.31 -11.48
CA ARG A 82 7.38 2.69 -12.77
C ARG A 82 6.71 3.90 -13.42
N ARG A 83 5.51 4.26 -12.97
CA ARG A 83 4.83 5.52 -13.30
C ARG A 83 4.33 6.15 -12.01
N MET A 84 4.13 7.45 -12.00
CA MET A 84 3.73 8.21 -10.81
C MET A 84 2.90 9.44 -11.19
N MET A 85 2.46 10.18 -10.19
CA MET A 85 1.73 11.43 -10.35
C MET A 85 2.24 12.46 -9.35
N ALA A 86 1.95 13.73 -9.61
CA ALA A 86 2.18 14.80 -8.66
C ALA A 86 0.86 15.28 -8.04
N VAL A 87 0.95 15.95 -6.89
CA VAL A 87 -0.20 16.53 -6.19
C VAL A 87 0.15 17.94 -5.75
N THR A 88 -0.69 18.91 -6.10
CA THR A 88 -0.59 20.29 -5.62
C THR A 88 -1.78 20.64 -4.74
N SER A 89 -1.53 21.49 -3.77
CA SER A 89 -2.52 22.08 -2.87
C SER A 89 -2.30 23.58 -2.78
N SER A 90 -3.30 24.31 -2.29
CA SER A 90 -3.06 25.65 -1.72
C SER A 90 -2.11 25.57 -0.53
N ILE A 91 -1.81 26.73 0.06
CA ILE A 91 -1.13 26.86 1.36
C ILE A 91 -2.04 26.40 2.52
N GLY A 92 -1.46 26.24 3.71
CA GLY A 92 -2.22 26.13 4.95
C GLY A 92 -2.93 24.78 5.06
N PRO A 93 -4.26 24.75 5.26
CA PRO A 93 -5.00 23.51 5.49
C PRO A 93 -4.83 22.50 4.34
N GLY A 94 -4.81 22.97 3.10
CA GLY A 94 -4.62 22.09 1.93
C GLY A 94 -3.26 21.38 1.96
N ALA A 95 -2.21 22.08 2.37
CA ALA A 95 -0.90 21.47 2.54
C ALA A 95 -0.85 20.48 3.72
N THR A 96 -1.47 20.80 4.85
CA THR A 96 -1.50 19.90 6.01
C THR A 96 -2.33 18.64 5.76
N ASN A 97 -3.34 18.69 4.88
CA ASN A 97 -4.09 17.51 4.45
C ASN A 97 -3.20 16.47 3.72
N LEU A 98 -2.06 16.89 3.16
CA LEU A 98 -1.14 15.98 2.46
C LEU A 98 -0.29 15.12 3.41
N VAL A 99 -0.16 15.47 4.69
CA VAL A 99 0.81 14.88 5.62
C VAL A 99 0.58 13.39 5.82
N THR A 100 -0.67 12.98 6.03
CA THR A 100 -1.02 11.57 6.25
C THR A 100 -0.71 10.72 5.01
N ALA A 101 -1.03 11.24 3.81
CA ALA A 101 -0.72 10.54 2.57
C ALA A 101 0.79 10.51 2.27
N ALA A 102 1.52 11.56 2.62
CA ALA A 102 2.99 11.57 2.56
C ALA A 102 3.58 10.50 3.48
N ALA A 103 3.12 10.41 4.74
CA ALA A 103 3.56 9.37 5.67
C ALA A 103 3.27 7.96 5.12
N LEU A 104 2.08 7.76 4.55
CA LEU A 104 1.70 6.51 3.89
C LEU A 104 2.66 6.16 2.76
N ALA A 105 2.91 7.09 1.83
CA ALA A 105 3.87 6.91 0.73
C ALA A 105 5.27 6.62 1.25
N HIS A 106 5.71 7.30 2.32
CA HIS A 106 7.02 7.14 2.93
C HIS A 106 7.21 5.75 3.52
N VAL A 107 6.23 5.29 4.30
CA VAL A 107 6.22 3.98 4.94
C VAL A 107 6.16 2.89 3.87
N ASN A 108 5.35 3.05 2.82
CA ASN A 108 5.24 2.06 1.75
C ASN A 108 6.33 2.18 0.67
N ARG A 109 7.21 3.19 0.78
CA ARG A 109 8.25 3.55 -0.20
C ARG A 109 7.71 3.74 -1.61
N LEU A 110 6.62 4.49 -1.74
CA LEU A 110 5.94 4.73 -3.01
C LEU A 110 6.25 6.13 -3.53
N PRO A 111 6.46 6.31 -4.85
CA PRO A 111 6.81 7.60 -5.41
C PRO A 111 5.59 8.52 -5.45
N LEU A 112 5.73 9.72 -4.89
CA LEU A 112 4.72 10.76 -4.88
C LEU A 112 5.42 12.13 -4.89
N LEU A 113 5.15 12.97 -5.89
CA LEU A 113 5.66 14.34 -5.92
C LEU A 113 4.63 15.29 -5.32
N LEU A 114 4.97 15.93 -4.20
CA LEU A 114 4.12 16.91 -3.53
C LEU A 114 4.58 18.33 -3.86
N LEU A 115 3.63 19.15 -4.28
CA LEU A 115 3.84 20.53 -4.75
C LEU A 115 2.91 21.51 -3.99
N PRO A 116 2.97 21.56 -2.64
CA PRO A 116 2.10 22.44 -1.88
C PRO A 116 2.48 23.91 -2.09
N GLY A 117 1.47 24.79 -2.17
CA GLY A 117 1.69 26.23 -2.06
C GLY A 117 2.33 26.61 -0.72
N ASP A 118 3.08 27.71 -0.69
CA ASP A 118 3.74 28.22 0.51
C ASP A 118 3.60 29.74 0.64
N VAL A 119 4.00 30.28 1.79
CA VAL A 119 4.00 31.73 2.09
C VAL A 119 4.85 32.51 1.08
N PHE A 120 4.61 33.80 0.98
CA PHE A 120 5.40 34.70 0.13
C PHE A 120 6.84 34.81 0.64
N VAL A 121 7.83 34.63 -0.24
CA VAL A 121 9.24 34.85 0.12
C VAL A 121 9.47 36.32 0.45
N SER A 122 8.82 37.23 -0.28
CA SER A 122 8.93 38.66 -0.07
C SER A 122 8.39 39.14 1.27
N ARG A 123 7.47 38.37 1.89
CA ARG A 123 6.70 38.75 3.10
C ARG A 123 5.97 40.11 3.01
N ALA A 124 5.87 40.69 1.83
CA ALA A 124 5.16 41.96 1.63
C ALA A 124 3.67 41.89 2.03
N PRO A 125 2.94 40.78 1.79
CA PRO A 125 1.55 40.64 2.22
C PRO A 125 1.38 39.93 3.57
N ASP A 126 2.43 39.85 4.39
CA ASP A 126 2.41 39.10 5.67
C ASP A 126 1.50 39.78 6.73
N PRO A 127 0.69 39.02 7.50
CA PRO A 127 0.38 37.60 7.30
C PRO A 127 -0.55 37.39 6.10
N VAL A 128 -0.23 36.40 5.26
CA VAL A 128 -1.16 35.98 4.20
C VAL A 128 -2.26 35.09 4.79
N LEU A 129 -3.48 35.17 4.24
CA LEU A 129 -4.55 34.22 4.54
C LEU A 129 -4.03 32.78 4.50
N GLN A 130 -4.47 31.93 5.44
CA GLN A 130 -4.04 30.52 5.57
C GLN A 130 -2.56 30.28 5.98
N GLN A 131 -1.83 31.30 6.40
CA GLN A 131 -0.51 31.17 7.03
C GLN A 131 -0.60 30.62 8.46
N LEU A 132 0.45 29.96 8.95
CA LEU A 132 0.53 29.42 10.32
C LEU A 132 0.60 30.51 11.40
N GLU A 133 1.13 31.70 11.06
CA GLU A 133 1.41 32.82 11.96
C GLU A 133 2.31 32.44 13.16
N ALA A 134 3.63 32.34 12.91
CA ALA A 134 4.63 31.98 13.91
C ALA A 134 5.52 33.18 14.30
N PRO A 135 5.21 33.94 15.36
CA PRO A 135 5.97 35.14 15.74
C PRO A 135 7.43 34.86 16.11
N GLN A 136 7.73 33.63 16.53
CA GLN A 136 9.08 33.19 16.89
C GLN A 136 9.98 32.84 15.69
N ASP A 137 9.42 32.60 14.50
CA ASP A 137 10.18 32.17 13.32
C ASP A 137 9.45 32.52 12.02
N GLY A 138 9.92 33.58 11.34
CA GLY A 138 9.35 34.02 10.06
C GLY A 138 9.67 33.11 8.87
N THR A 139 10.42 32.02 9.05
CA THR A 139 10.71 31.03 8.01
C THR A 139 9.85 29.78 8.12
N LEU A 140 9.16 29.61 9.26
CA LEU A 140 8.32 28.46 9.53
C LEU A 140 7.01 28.56 8.74
N SER A 141 6.65 27.49 8.05
CA SER A 141 5.33 27.32 7.47
C SER A 141 4.79 25.93 7.78
N VAL A 142 3.48 25.73 7.57
CA VAL A 142 2.90 24.40 7.76
C VAL A 142 3.56 23.35 6.88
N ASN A 143 4.18 23.72 5.74
CA ASN A 143 4.88 22.76 4.89
C ASN A 143 6.06 22.09 5.60
N ASP A 144 6.62 22.67 6.68
CA ASP A 144 7.70 22.03 7.43
C ASP A 144 7.27 20.72 8.11
N CYS A 145 5.97 20.48 8.32
CA CYS A 145 5.46 19.18 8.78
C CYS A 145 5.58 18.06 7.73
N LEU A 146 5.83 18.40 6.46
CA LEU A 146 6.11 17.42 5.39
C LEU A 146 7.56 16.94 5.39
N ARG A 147 8.49 17.66 6.04
CA ARG A 147 9.91 17.25 6.13
C ARG A 147 10.11 15.84 6.70
N PRO A 148 9.56 15.45 7.87
CA PRO A 148 9.80 14.12 8.43
C PRO A 148 9.19 12.99 7.60
N VAL A 149 8.19 13.28 6.78
CA VAL A 149 7.47 12.31 5.96
C VAL A 149 7.91 12.35 4.51
N SER A 150 8.89 13.16 4.13
CA SER A 150 9.46 13.23 2.78
C SER A 150 10.89 12.69 2.73
N ARG A 151 11.20 11.93 1.68
CA ARG A 151 12.56 11.46 1.38
C ARG A 151 13.44 12.59 0.86
N TYR A 152 12.82 13.56 0.19
CA TYR A 152 13.42 14.81 -0.24
C TYR A 152 12.45 15.94 0.03
N PHE A 153 12.91 16.99 0.71
CA PHE A 153 12.14 18.22 0.91
C PHE A 153 12.98 19.40 0.46
N ASP A 154 12.38 20.28 -0.32
CA ASP A 154 12.97 21.57 -0.71
C ASP A 154 11.91 22.66 -0.72
N ARG A 155 12.31 23.91 -0.49
CA ARG A 155 11.43 25.07 -0.57
C ARG A 155 11.98 26.01 -1.65
N ILE A 156 11.20 26.18 -2.72
CA ILE A 156 11.63 26.90 -3.91
C ILE A 156 11.46 28.41 -3.68
N VAL A 157 12.43 29.02 -3.01
CA VAL A 157 12.45 30.47 -2.72
C VAL A 157 12.99 31.31 -3.88
N HIS A 158 13.51 30.68 -4.94
CA HIS A 158 13.97 31.36 -6.15
C HIS A 158 13.81 30.45 -7.40
N PRO A 159 13.35 30.95 -8.57
CA PRO A 159 13.02 30.11 -9.73
C PRO A 159 14.16 29.18 -10.20
N ALA A 160 15.39 29.67 -10.21
CA ALA A 160 16.57 28.90 -10.63
C ALA A 160 16.81 27.62 -9.79
N GLN A 161 16.28 27.54 -8.57
CA GLN A 161 16.43 26.35 -7.72
C GLN A 161 15.78 25.11 -8.31
N LEU A 162 14.82 25.25 -9.23
CA LEU A 162 14.24 24.10 -9.93
C LEU A 162 15.30 23.28 -10.70
N LEU A 163 16.37 23.93 -11.19
CA LEU A 163 17.44 23.26 -11.94
C LEU A 163 18.17 22.20 -11.11
N THR A 164 18.19 22.34 -9.78
CA THR A 164 18.79 21.38 -8.85
C THR A 164 17.74 20.55 -8.11
N ALA A 165 16.63 21.15 -7.70
CA ALA A 165 15.61 20.48 -6.89
C ALA A 165 14.85 19.38 -7.66
N LEU A 166 14.46 19.62 -8.91
CA LEU A 166 13.70 18.62 -9.69
C LEU A 166 14.53 17.38 -10.03
N PRO A 167 15.78 17.47 -10.52
CA PRO A 167 16.61 16.28 -10.71
C PRO A 167 16.81 15.46 -9.43
N ARG A 168 16.96 16.11 -8.27
CA ARG A 168 17.09 15.42 -6.97
C ARG A 168 15.79 14.74 -6.55
N ALA A 169 14.66 15.42 -6.70
CA ALA A 169 13.35 14.84 -6.44
C ALA A 169 13.11 13.60 -7.31
N LEU A 170 13.39 13.67 -8.62
CA LEU A 170 13.22 12.52 -9.52
C LEU A 170 14.21 11.38 -9.23
N ALA A 171 15.45 11.69 -8.85
CA ALA A 171 16.40 10.66 -8.40
C ALA A 171 15.83 9.90 -7.19
N VAL A 172 15.29 10.60 -6.20
CA VAL A 172 14.64 9.97 -5.04
C VAL A 172 13.40 9.17 -5.43
N LEU A 173 12.53 9.71 -6.30
CA LEU A 173 11.30 9.05 -6.73
C LEU A 173 11.57 7.75 -7.52
N THR A 174 12.67 7.69 -8.26
CA THR A 174 13.00 6.56 -9.15
C THR A 174 14.04 5.59 -8.58
N ASP A 175 14.67 5.92 -7.46
CA ASP A 175 15.65 5.06 -6.80
C ASP A 175 14.97 3.90 -6.06
N PRO A 176 15.30 2.63 -6.34
CA PRO A 176 14.61 1.48 -5.75
C PRO A 176 14.80 1.37 -4.21
N ALA A 177 15.89 1.89 -3.65
CA ALA A 177 16.21 1.83 -2.23
C ALA A 177 15.70 3.04 -1.45
N GLN A 178 15.71 4.24 -2.06
CA GLN A 178 15.34 5.52 -1.45
C GLN A 178 13.92 5.98 -1.79
N CYS A 179 13.22 5.27 -2.68
CA CYS A 179 11.88 5.64 -3.13
C CYS A 179 10.95 6.03 -1.97
N GLY A 180 10.23 7.12 -2.19
CA GLY A 180 9.23 7.66 -1.29
C GLY A 180 8.80 9.05 -1.77
N PRO A 181 7.98 9.75 -0.97
CA PRO A 181 7.49 11.07 -1.34
C PRO A 181 8.63 12.10 -1.39
N ALA A 182 8.56 12.98 -2.38
CA ALA A 182 9.42 14.15 -2.50
C ALA A 182 8.54 15.41 -2.50
N THR A 183 8.90 16.41 -1.69
CA THR A 183 8.13 17.65 -1.55
C THR A 183 8.94 18.83 -2.05
N LEU A 184 8.37 19.60 -2.97
CA LEU A 184 8.86 20.92 -3.36
C LEU A 184 7.80 21.94 -2.93
N ALA A 185 8.03 22.64 -1.82
CA ALA A 185 7.15 23.69 -1.36
C ALA A 185 7.29 24.93 -2.25
N LEU A 186 6.17 25.50 -2.67
CA LEU A 186 6.10 26.52 -3.72
C LEU A 186 5.54 27.85 -3.19
N PRO A 187 6.39 28.76 -2.68
CA PRO A 187 5.99 30.13 -2.37
C PRO A 187 5.16 30.79 -3.46
N GLN A 188 4.04 31.41 -3.08
CA GLN A 188 3.06 31.95 -4.02
C GLN A 188 3.66 32.97 -5.00
N ASP A 189 4.50 33.89 -4.52
CA ASP A 189 5.18 34.89 -5.37
C ASP A 189 6.21 34.25 -6.30
N VAL A 190 6.96 33.25 -5.81
CA VAL A 190 7.99 32.59 -6.62
C VAL A 190 7.40 31.81 -7.78
N GLN A 191 6.20 31.22 -7.62
CA GLN A 191 5.50 30.53 -8.71
C GLN A 191 5.34 31.41 -9.96
N THR A 192 5.15 32.72 -9.79
CA THR A 192 4.91 33.67 -10.88
C THR A 192 6.17 34.40 -11.36
N MET A 193 7.31 34.23 -10.67
CA MET A 193 8.57 34.87 -11.07
C MET A 193 9.16 34.22 -12.33
N ALA A 194 9.52 35.06 -13.31
CA ALA A 194 10.15 34.62 -14.54
C ALA A 194 11.67 34.45 -14.41
N TRP A 195 12.21 33.45 -15.08
CA TRP A 195 13.65 33.19 -15.17
C TRP A 195 14.01 32.65 -16.56
N ASP A 196 15.26 32.87 -16.99
CA ASP A 196 15.77 32.39 -18.26
C ASP A 196 16.37 30.98 -18.07
N TYR A 197 15.58 29.95 -18.38
CA TYR A 197 15.97 28.55 -18.24
C TYR A 197 16.69 28.03 -19.50
N PRO A 198 17.68 27.12 -19.38
CA PRO A 198 18.28 26.47 -20.53
C PRO A 198 17.23 25.67 -21.31
N THR A 199 17.12 25.90 -22.62
CA THR A 199 16.14 25.20 -23.49
C THR A 199 16.30 23.68 -23.46
N ASP A 200 17.55 23.20 -23.47
CA ASP A 200 17.91 21.77 -23.40
C ASP A 200 17.45 21.08 -22.12
N TRP A 201 17.13 21.82 -21.06
CA TRP A 201 16.64 21.26 -19.81
C TRP A 201 15.24 20.62 -19.97
N PHE A 202 14.45 21.09 -20.93
CA PHE A 202 13.10 20.62 -21.23
C PHE A 202 13.03 19.52 -22.29
N ARG A 203 14.17 19.04 -22.81
CA ARG A 203 14.18 17.93 -23.76
C ARG A 203 13.62 16.67 -23.08
N PRO A 204 12.89 15.80 -23.82
CA PRO A 204 12.41 14.55 -23.26
C PRO A 204 13.53 13.73 -22.60
N ARG A 205 13.27 13.21 -21.40
CA ARG A 205 14.22 12.38 -20.64
C ARG A 205 13.60 11.04 -20.33
N ARG A 206 14.22 9.97 -20.83
CA ARG A 206 13.83 8.60 -20.54
C ARG A 206 14.48 8.14 -19.25
N TRP A 207 13.66 7.77 -18.26
CA TRP A 207 14.09 7.18 -17.01
C TRP A 207 14.08 5.66 -17.11
N ARG A 208 15.14 5.05 -16.58
CA ARG A 208 15.20 3.60 -16.33
C ARG A 208 15.26 3.42 -14.82
N ILE A 209 14.32 2.64 -14.28
CA ILE A 209 14.38 2.23 -12.88
C ILE A 209 15.53 1.23 -12.77
N ALA A 210 16.51 1.54 -11.93
CA ALA A 210 17.71 0.73 -11.80
C ALA A 210 17.38 -0.64 -11.20
N ALA A 211 18.00 -1.69 -11.74
CA ALA A 211 18.02 -3.03 -11.17
C ALA A 211 19.48 -3.37 -10.82
N PRO A 212 19.93 -3.10 -9.59
CA PRO A 212 21.33 -3.34 -9.22
C PRO A 212 21.62 -4.84 -9.16
N PRO A 213 22.69 -5.35 -9.81
CA PRO A 213 23.08 -6.74 -9.67
C PRO A 213 23.68 -7.02 -8.28
N PRO A 214 23.66 -8.27 -7.81
CA PRO A 214 24.35 -8.64 -6.58
C PRO A 214 25.87 -8.52 -6.71
N GLU A 215 26.52 -8.15 -5.61
CA GLU A 215 27.99 -8.20 -5.48
C GLU A 215 28.46 -9.66 -5.35
N THR A 216 29.58 -10.00 -6.00
CA THR A 216 30.04 -11.39 -6.17
C THR A 216 30.33 -12.09 -4.83
N ASP A 217 31.06 -11.45 -3.92
CA ASP A 217 31.42 -12.06 -2.63
C ASP A 217 30.19 -12.23 -1.74
N ALA A 218 29.27 -11.26 -1.73
CA ALA A 218 27.97 -11.38 -1.08
C ALA A 218 27.14 -12.53 -1.65
N LEU A 219 27.12 -12.67 -2.98
CA LEU A 219 26.44 -13.76 -3.66
C LEU A 219 27.02 -15.13 -3.27
N GLU A 220 28.34 -15.26 -3.17
CA GLU A 220 29.00 -16.48 -2.72
C GLU A 220 28.64 -16.83 -1.26
N ARG A 221 28.60 -15.83 -0.37
CA ARG A 221 28.15 -16.05 1.03
C ARG A 221 26.69 -16.49 1.09
N ALA A 222 25.82 -15.88 0.30
CA ALA A 222 24.41 -16.22 0.21
C ALA A 222 24.20 -17.64 -0.37
N ALA A 223 24.89 -17.99 -1.45
CA ALA A 223 24.85 -19.31 -2.05
C ALA A 223 25.33 -20.40 -1.07
N ARG A 224 26.43 -20.16 -0.34
CA ARG A 224 26.89 -21.09 0.72
C ARG A 224 25.86 -21.26 1.84
N ALA A 225 25.19 -20.18 2.26
CA ALA A 225 24.15 -20.25 3.28
C ALA A 225 22.95 -21.10 2.81
N LEU A 226 22.49 -20.89 1.57
CA LEU A 226 21.41 -21.67 0.96
C LEU A 226 21.79 -23.13 0.72
N ALA A 227 22.99 -23.40 0.20
CA ALA A 227 23.46 -24.76 -0.08
C ALA A 227 23.53 -25.65 1.18
N ALA A 228 23.76 -25.04 2.35
CA ALA A 228 23.77 -25.73 3.63
C ALA A 228 22.36 -25.97 4.20
N ALA A 229 21.33 -25.29 3.69
CA ALA A 229 19.96 -25.41 4.17
C ALA A 229 19.28 -26.67 3.61
N ARG A 230 18.51 -27.35 4.47
CA ARG A 230 17.68 -28.50 4.12
C ARG A 230 16.20 -28.14 4.11
N ARG A 231 15.77 -27.22 4.98
CA ARG A 231 14.38 -26.75 5.14
C ARG A 231 14.27 -25.24 4.86
N PRO A 232 14.61 -24.78 3.63
CA PRO A 232 14.52 -23.38 3.28
C PRO A 232 13.05 -22.95 3.16
N LEU A 233 12.73 -21.72 3.58
CA LEU A 233 11.45 -21.05 3.33
C LEU A 233 11.69 -19.69 2.69
N ILE A 234 10.99 -19.38 1.60
CA ILE A 234 11.04 -18.05 0.97
C ILE A 234 9.92 -17.19 1.55
N VAL A 235 10.26 -15.99 2.03
CA VAL A 235 9.29 -14.96 2.43
C VAL A 235 9.31 -13.84 1.40
N ALA A 236 8.32 -13.83 0.51
CA ALA A 236 8.20 -12.90 -0.59
C ALA A 236 7.59 -11.55 -0.14
N GLY A 237 8.34 -10.47 -0.37
CA GLY A 237 7.94 -9.09 -0.15
C GLY A 237 7.58 -8.33 -1.42
N GLY A 238 7.13 -7.09 -1.26
CA GLY A 238 6.78 -6.23 -2.39
C GLY A 238 7.94 -5.93 -3.35
N GLY A 239 9.19 -6.06 -2.91
CA GLY A 239 10.36 -5.97 -3.79
C GLY A 239 10.36 -6.98 -4.94
N VAL A 240 9.69 -8.13 -4.78
CA VAL A 240 9.50 -9.11 -5.87
C VAL A 240 8.62 -8.54 -6.98
N LEU A 241 7.55 -7.82 -6.63
CA LEU A 241 6.64 -7.20 -7.59
C LEU A 241 7.25 -5.96 -8.26
N TYR A 242 8.11 -5.23 -7.54
CA TYR A 242 8.80 -4.05 -8.08
C TYR A 242 9.98 -4.39 -8.99
N SER A 243 10.61 -5.54 -8.79
CA SER A 243 11.64 -6.08 -9.67
C SER A 243 11.03 -6.52 -11.01
N ALA A 244 11.58 -6.02 -12.12
CA ALA A 244 11.15 -6.42 -13.45
C ALA A 244 11.48 -7.91 -13.67
N GLY A 245 10.46 -8.75 -13.80
CA GLY A 245 10.63 -10.21 -13.90
C GLY A 245 10.72 -10.93 -12.55
N GLY A 246 10.65 -10.23 -11.42
CA GLY A 246 10.79 -10.84 -10.09
C GLY A 246 9.80 -11.96 -9.79
N ALA A 247 8.54 -11.83 -10.20
CA ALA A 247 7.53 -12.89 -10.08
C ALA A 247 7.89 -14.16 -10.87
N ALA A 248 8.42 -13.99 -12.10
CA ALA A 248 8.86 -15.11 -12.94
C ALA A 248 10.11 -15.78 -12.36
N ALA A 249 11.08 -14.98 -11.89
CA ALA A 249 12.28 -15.48 -11.23
C ALA A 249 11.96 -16.24 -9.93
N LEU A 250 11.03 -15.73 -9.11
CA LEU A 250 10.55 -16.40 -7.89
C LEU A 250 9.94 -17.77 -8.22
N ARG A 251 9.06 -17.82 -9.23
CA ARG A 251 8.45 -19.08 -9.68
C ARG A 251 9.52 -20.08 -10.14
N ALA A 252 10.43 -19.66 -11.02
CA ALA A 252 11.49 -20.51 -11.53
C ALA A 252 12.41 -21.03 -10.42
N PHE A 253 12.74 -20.18 -9.44
CA PHE A 253 13.55 -20.56 -8.30
C PHE A 253 12.83 -21.59 -7.40
N ALA A 254 11.55 -21.36 -7.09
CA ALA A 254 10.74 -22.27 -6.27
C ALA A 254 10.60 -23.65 -6.95
N GLU A 255 10.29 -23.69 -8.26
CA GLU A 255 10.16 -24.93 -9.03
C GLU A 255 11.49 -25.69 -9.15
N ARG A 256 12.59 -24.96 -9.44
CA ARG A 256 13.92 -25.57 -9.63
C ARG A 256 14.48 -26.15 -8.33
N HIS A 257 14.29 -25.46 -7.22
CA HIS A 257 14.90 -25.85 -5.94
C HIS A 257 13.93 -26.54 -4.98
N GLY A 258 12.63 -26.62 -5.30
CA GLY A 258 11.62 -27.19 -4.41
C GLY A 258 11.39 -26.37 -3.13
N ALA A 259 11.76 -25.08 -3.14
CA ALA A 259 11.68 -24.21 -1.98
C ALA A 259 10.25 -23.64 -1.83
N PRO A 260 9.57 -23.87 -0.69
CA PRO A 260 8.26 -23.28 -0.43
C PRO A 260 8.31 -21.77 -0.30
N VAL A 261 7.18 -21.13 -0.62
CA VAL A 261 7.01 -19.68 -0.62
C VAL A 261 5.84 -19.30 0.28
N ALA A 262 6.09 -18.38 1.20
CA ALA A 262 5.07 -17.63 1.91
C ALA A 262 5.13 -16.16 1.52
N GLU A 263 4.01 -15.45 1.66
CA GLU A 263 3.89 -14.06 1.20
C GLU A 263 3.59 -13.09 2.35
N THR A 264 4.21 -11.92 2.28
CA THR A 264 3.81 -10.76 3.08
C THR A 264 2.65 -10.03 2.40
N GLN A 265 1.99 -9.12 3.13
CA GLN A 265 0.96 -8.23 2.60
C GLN A 265 1.38 -7.52 1.30
N ALA A 266 2.62 -7.03 1.24
CA ALA A 266 3.14 -6.33 0.07
C ALA A 266 3.61 -7.26 -1.06
N GLY A 267 3.95 -8.51 -0.74
CA GLY A 267 4.43 -9.50 -1.71
C GLY A 267 3.34 -10.42 -2.25
N LYS A 268 2.14 -10.38 -1.67
CA LYS A 268 1.02 -11.22 -2.08
C LYS A 268 0.72 -11.05 -3.57
N SER A 269 0.40 -12.17 -4.24
CA SER A 269 0.26 -12.31 -5.70
C SER A 269 1.56 -12.38 -6.52
N ALA A 270 2.75 -12.29 -5.89
CA ALA A 270 4.01 -12.49 -6.61
C ALA A 270 4.18 -13.92 -7.14
N LEU A 271 3.58 -14.91 -6.47
CA LEU A 271 3.44 -16.28 -6.95
C LEU A 271 1.94 -16.63 -6.89
N PRO A 272 1.37 -17.27 -7.94
CA PRO A 272 -0.05 -17.61 -7.97
C PRO A 272 -0.51 -18.39 -6.74
N TRP A 273 -1.70 -18.07 -6.23
CA TRP A 273 -2.27 -18.67 -5.03
C TRP A 273 -2.43 -20.21 -5.12
N ASP A 274 -2.61 -20.73 -6.33
CA ASP A 274 -2.80 -22.14 -6.65
C ASP A 274 -1.50 -22.89 -6.94
N HIS A 275 -0.35 -22.21 -6.89
CA HIS A 275 0.94 -22.85 -7.07
C HIS A 275 1.19 -23.90 -5.95
N PRO A 276 1.69 -25.11 -6.27
CA PRO A 276 1.84 -26.19 -5.29
C PRO A 276 2.73 -25.86 -4.08
N LEU A 277 3.67 -24.92 -4.25
CA LEU A 277 4.59 -24.46 -3.21
C LEU A 277 4.20 -23.10 -2.59
N GLN A 278 3.04 -22.53 -2.94
CA GLN A 278 2.53 -21.31 -2.31
C GLN A 278 1.77 -21.67 -1.03
N LEU A 279 2.30 -21.26 0.12
CA LEU A 279 1.76 -21.53 1.44
C LEU A 279 0.72 -20.49 1.88
N GLY A 280 0.65 -19.36 1.18
CA GLY A 280 -0.19 -18.21 1.53
C GLY A 280 0.51 -17.23 2.47
N ALA A 281 -0.31 -16.42 3.14
CA ALA A 281 0.11 -15.36 4.04
C ALA A 281 1.04 -15.84 5.16
N ILE A 282 2.05 -15.05 5.53
CA ILE A 282 2.87 -15.28 6.74
C ILE A 282 2.56 -14.30 7.87
N GLY A 283 2.80 -14.73 9.11
CA GLY A 283 2.83 -13.85 10.28
C GLY A 283 1.54 -13.84 11.08
N VAL A 284 1.26 -12.71 11.74
CA VAL A 284 0.07 -12.50 12.60
C VAL A 284 -1.24 -12.71 11.82
N THR A 285 -1.21 -12.44 10.52
CA THR A 285 -2.33 -12.68 9.59
C THR A 285 -2.06 -13.86 8.66
N GLY A 286 -1.15 -14.75 9.06
CA GLY A 286 -0.64 -15.84 8.24
C GLY A 286 -1.56 -17.07 8.19
N SER A 287 -1.36 -17.91 7.19
CA SER A 287 -1.99 -19.22 7.08
C SER A 287 -1.34 -20.22 8.06
N PRO A 288 -2.06 -21.29 8.45
CA PRO A 288 -1.45 -22.40 9.20
C PRO A 288 -0.24 -23.00 8.47
N ALA A 289 -0.30 -23.12 7.14
CA ALA A 289 0.74 -23.72 6.32
C ALA A 289 2.04 -22.91 6.37
N ALA A 290 1.94 -21.60 6.15
CA ALA A 290 3.10 -20.70 6.16
C ALA A 290 3.73 -20.61 7.55
N ASN A 291 2.93 -20.39 8.58
CA ASN A 291 3.45 -20.21 9.94
C ASN A 291 4.07 -21.50 10.48
N ARG A 292 3.46 -22.68 10.23
CA ARG A 292 4.03 -23.97 10.65
C ARG A 292 5.40 -24.22 10.03
N LEU A 293 5.55 -23.99 8.73
CA LEU A 293 6.84 -24.17 8.08
C LEU A 293 7.84 -23.09 8.48
N ALA A 294 7.39 -21.88 8.79
CA ALA A 294 8.26 -20.84 9.30
C ALA A 294 8.89 -21.20 10.66
N GLU A 295 8.15 -21.85 11.56
CA GLU A 295 8.65 -22.32 12.87
C GLU A 295 9.64 -23.50 12.76
N GLN A 296 9.66 -24.21 11.62
CA GLN A 296 10.49 -25.40 11.41
C GLN A 296 11.68 -25.17 10.45
N ALA A 297 11.64 -24.07 9.70
CA ALA A 297 12.66 -23.72 8.72
C ALA A 297 14.04 -23.61 9.39
N ASP A 298 15.08 -24.07 8.70
CA ASP A 298 16.47 -23.87 9.10
C ASP A 298 17.09 -22.62 8.45
N LEU A 299 16.51 -22.16 7.34
CA LEU A 299 16.85 -20.91 6.68
C LEU A 299 15.61 -20.22 6.13
N VAL A 300 15.49 -18.91 6.34
CA VAL A 300 14.49 -18.07 5.68
C VAL A 300 15.18 -17.14 4.67
N LEU A 301 14.77 -17.26 3.40
CA LEU A 301 15.11 -16.33 2.33
C LEU A 301 14.10 -15.17 2.34
N ALA A 302 14.45 -14.08 3.00
CA ALA A 302 13.68 -12.84 3.03
C ALA A 302 13.91 -12.08 1.72
N LEU A 303 12.97 -12.19 0.77
CA LEU A 303 13.13 -11.67 -0.58
C LEU A 303 12.34 -10.37 -0.76
N GLY A 304 13.05 -9.24 -0.87
CA GLY A 304 12.44 -7.94 -1.15
C GLY A 304 11.47 -7.47 -0.07
N THR A 305 11.69 -7.86 1.18
CA THR A 305 10.83 -7.58 2.33
C THR A 305 11.57 -6.77 3.40
N ARG A 306 10.81 -6.00 4.18
CA ARG A 306 11.32 -5.20 5.30
C ARG A 306 11.26 -5.93 6.63
N LEU A 307 10.73 -7.17 6.64
CA LEU A 307 10.53 -7.98 7.85
C LEU A 307 9.81 -7.22 8.96
N GLN A 308 8.60 -6.74 8.66
CA GLN A 308 7.77 -5.99 9.61
C GLN A 308 7.27 -6.90 10.75
N ASP A 309 6.87 -6.26 11.85
CA ASP A 309 6.31 -6.89 13.05
C ASP A 309 5.30 -8.00 12.71
N PHE A 310 4.27 -7.67 11.92
CA PHE A 310 3.24 -8.63 11.53
C PHE A 310 3.80 -9.85 10.80
N SER A 311 4.70 -9.66 9.82
CA SER A 311 5.26 -10.75 9.02
C SER A 311 6.21 -11.65 9.81
N THR A 312 6.83 -11.12 10.87
CA THR A 312 7.79 -11.84 11.71
C THR A 312 7.16 -12.41 12.98
N GLY A 313 5.87 -12.13 13.24
CA GLY A 313 5.24 -12.45 14.53
C GLY A 313 5.99 -11.81 15.69
N SER A 314 6.23 -10.50 15.59
CA SER A 314 7.05 -9.74 16.55
C SER A 314 8.45 -10.32 16.77
N GLY A 315 9.05 -10.77 15.67
CA GLY A 315 10.40 -11.36 15.64
C GLY A 315 10.50 -12.77 16.24
N GLN A 316 9.38 -13.47 16.46
CA GLN A 316 9.39 -14.83 17.01
C GLN A 316 9.24 -15.94 15.98
N LEU A 317 8.48 -15.71 14.91
CA LEU A 317 7.93 -16.78 14.07
C LEU A 317 8.98 -17.70 13.44
N PHE A 318 10.16 -17.17 13.16
CA PHE A 318 11.26 -17.91 12.53
C PHE A 318 12.61 -17.51 13.13
N ARG A 319 12.64 -17.23 14.44
CA ARG A 319 13.86 -16.83 15.16
C ARG A 319 14.94 -17.92 15.16
N GLN A 320 14.53 -19.18 15.12
CA GLN A 320 15.42 -20.35 15.06
C GLN A 320 16.11 -20.52 13.69
N ALA A 321 15.63 -19.85 12.65
CA ALA A 321 16.14 -19.99 11.29
C ALA A 321 17.28 -18.99 11.03
N ARG A 322 18.27 -19.42 10.24
CA ARG A 322 19.24 -18.48 9.68
C ARG A 322 18.54 -17.57 8.67
N LEU A 323 18.77 -16.26 8.76
CA LEU A 323 18.20 -15.33 7.78
C LEU A 323 19.18 -15.04 6.64
N LEU A 324 18.68 -15.14 5.41
CA LEU A 324 19.30 -14.58 4.20
C LEU A 324 18.35 -13.53 3.64
N SER A 325 18.80 -12.29 3.55
CA SER A 325 17.97 -11.19 3.06
C SER A 325 18.47 -10.67 1.72
N VAL A 326 17.60 -10.75 0.71
CA VAL A 326 17.82 -10.15 -0.61
C VAL A 326 17.05 -8.84 -0.66
N ASN A 327 17.74 -7.71 -0.71
CA ASN A 327 17.08 -6.41 -0.71
C ASN A 327 17.91 -5.33 -1.42
N VAL A 328 17.25 -4.43 -2.14
CA VAL A 328 17.91 -3.23 -2.71
C VAL A 328 18.29 -2.22 -1.62
N ASN A 329 17.58 -2.21 -0.48
CA ASN A 329 17.88 -1.34 0.64
C ASN A 329 18.78 -2.06 1.65
N ALA A 330 19.98 -1.53 1.86
CA ALA A 330 20.99 -2.13 2.74
C ALA A 330 20.52 -2.26 4.21
N LEU A 331 19.77 -1.28 4.74
CA LEU A 331 19.30 -1.31 6.12
C LEU A 331 18.26 -2.40 6.37
N ASP A 332 17.41 -2.71 5.39
CA ASP A 332 16.54 -3.87 5.50
C ASP A 332 17.32 -5.18 5.34
N GLY A 333 18.37 -5.18 4.52
CA GLY A 333 19.22 -6.33 4.25
C GLY A 333 19.96 -6.89 5.47
N ILE A 334 20.19 -6.08 6.50
CA ILE A 334 20.95 -6.44 7.70
C ILE A 334 20.08 -6.73 8.93
N LYS A 335 18.75 -6.65 8.81
CA LYS A 335 17.84 -6.87 9.94
C LYS A 335 18.00 -8.29 10.49
N ALA A 336 17.93 -8.40 11.82
CA ALA A 336 18.03 -9.67 12.55
C ALA A 336 19.28 -10.49 12.17
N ASP A 337 20.42 -9.80 12.01
CA ASP A 337 21.73 -10.39 11.69
C ASP A 337 21.73 -11.27 10.43
N ALA A 338 20.90 -10.90 9.45
CA ALA A 338 20.79 -11.64 8.20
C ALA A 338 22.09 -11.62 7.39
N VAL A 339 22.35 -12.72 6.68
CA VAL A 339 23.28 -12.72 5.55
C VAL A 339 22.70 -11.79 4.49
N ALA A 340 23.30 -10.61 4.31
CA ALA A 340 22.79 -9.62 3.37
C ALA A 340 23.28 -9.89 1.93
N LEU A 341 22.35 -9.87 0.98
CA LEU A 341 22.61 -9.83 -0.45
C LEU A 341 21.91 -8.59 -1.04
N THR A 342 22.67 -7.52 -1.25
CA THR A 342 22.13 -6.28 -1.80
C THR A 342 21.97 -6.39 -3.31
N GLY A 343 20.75 -6.27 -3.82
CA GLY A 343 20.48 -6.32 -5.25
C GLY A 343 19.00 -6.44 -5.59
N ASP A 344 18.70 -6.33 -6.88
CA ASP A 344 17.37 -6.57 -7.43
C ASP A 344 16.94 -8.03 -7.24
N ALA A 345 15.66 -8.25 -6.91
CA ALA A 345 15.14 -9.56 -6.54
C ALA A 345 15.29 -10.60 -7.67
N ALA A 346 14.96 -10.26 -8.91
CA ALA A 346 15.09 -11.17 -10.06
C ALA A 346 16.56 -11.52 -10.32
N LEU A 347 17.42 -10.50 -10.43
CA LEU A 347 18.85 -10.70 -10.70
C LEU A 347 19.52 -11.54 -9.61
N CYS A 348 19.16 -11.33 -8.34
CA CYS A 348 19.68 -12.12 -7.24
C CYS A 348 19.22 -13.57 -7.30
N LEU A 349 17.94 -13.83 -7.56
CA LEU A 349 17.42 -15.20 -7.66
C LEU A 349 18.06 -15.96 -8.84
N GLU A 350 18.21 -15.32 -9.99
CA GLU A 350 18.88 -15.90 -11.16
C GLU A 350 20.35 -16.24 -10.87
N ALA A 351 21.07 -15.29 -10.27
CA ALA A 351 22.48 -15.48 -9.92
C ALA A 351 22.67 -16.54 -8.82
N LEU A 352 21.79 -16.58 -7.82
CA LEU A 352 21.78 -17.64 -6.79
C LEU A 352 21.50 -19.00 -7.41
N SER A 353 20.49 -19.09 -8.27
CA SER A 353 20.13 -20.31 -8.99
C SER A 353 21.33 -20.85 -9.78
N ALA A 354 22.05 -20.00 -10.51
CA ALA A 354 23.24 -20.41 -11.25
C ALA A 354 24.36 -21.01 -10.35
N ARG A 355 24.49 -20.56 -9.11
CA ARG A 355 25.50 -21.05 -8.14
C ARG A 355 25.05 -22.28 -7.36
N LEU A 356 23.74 -22.47 -7.25
CA LEU A 356 23.10 -23.59 -6.55
C LEU A 356 22.78 -24.74 -7.51
N ASP A 357 23.60 -24.96 -8.55
CA ASP A 357 23.35 -26.04 -9.49
C ASP A 357 23.38 -27.41 -8.80
N GLY A 358 22.37 -28.22 -9.06
CA GLY A 358 22.13 -29.49 -8.37
C GLY A 358 21.57 -29.41 -6.94
N TRP A 359 21.58 -28.24 -6.28
CA TRP A 359 20.98 -28.10 -4.95
C TRP A 359 19.45 -28.04 -5.02
N ARG A 360 18.80 -28.74 -4.09
CA ARG A 360 17.35 -28.70 -3.85
C ARG A 360 17.11 -28.75 -2.35
N ALA A 361 15.99 -28.16 -1.93
CA ALA A 361 15.44 -28.42 -0.60
C ALA A 361 15.24 -29.93 -0.38
N ASP A 362 15.25 -30.35 0.88
CA ASP A 362 14.99 -31.74 1.24
C ASP A 362 13.66 -32.22 0.64
N ALA A 363 13.65 -33.41 0.03
CA ALA A 363 12.46 -33.90 -0.67
C ALA A 363 11.26 -34.07 0.28
N GLY A 364 11.50 -34.45 1.54
CA GLY A 364 10.48 -34.53 2.58
C GLY A 364 9.92 -33.15 2.92
N TRP A 365 10.77 -32.12 3.00
CA TRP A 365 10.36 -30.74 3.21
C TRP A 365 9.45 -30.22 2.10
N SER A 366 9.85 -30.40 0.84
CA SER A 366 9.03 -29.99 -0.30
C SER A 366 7.72 -30.78 -0.39
N ALA A 367 7.69 -32.04 0.03
CA ALA A 367 6.48 -32.85 0.06
C ALA A 367 5.50 -32.37 1.14
N GLU A 368 5.99 -32.14 2.36
CA GLU A 368 5.22 -31.56 3.47
C GLU A 368 4.64 -30.20 3.08
N ALA A 369 5.44 -29.33 2.46
CA ALA A 369 4.97 -28.03 1.99
C ALA A 369 3.82 -28.12 0.99
N ARG A 370 3.87 -29.06 0.03
CA ARG A 370 2.78 -29.27 -0.93
C ARG A 370 1.51 -29.74 -0.25
N ALA A 371 1.62 -30.67 0.69
CA ALA A 371 0.49 -31.17 1.47
C ALA A 371 -0.16 -30.05 2.30
N LEU A 372 0.64 -29.27 3.03
CA LEU A 372 0.12 -28.14 3.81
C LEU A 372 -0.49 -27.03 2.93
N ALA A 373 0.10 -26.77 1.77
CA ALA A 373 -0.47 -25.83 0.80
C ALA A 373 -1.82 -26.32 0.26
N GLU A 374 -1.96 -27.62 -0.01
CA GLU A 374 -3.21 -28.24 -0.42
C GLU A 374 -4.28 -28.18 0.67
N ASP A 375 -3.93 -28.53 1.91
CA ASP A 375 -4.81 -28.40 3.08
C ASP A 375 -5.29 -26.96 3.24
N TRP A 376 -4.39 -25.98 3.08
CA TRP A 376 -4.76 -24.57 3.19
C TRP A 376 -5.68 -24.11 2.06
N ARG A 377 -5.45 -24.57 0.82
CA ARG A 377 -6.37 -24.29 -0.30
C ARG A 377 -7.74 -24.91 -0.07
N ALA A 378 -7.81 -26.13 0.48
CA ALA A 378 -9.06 -26.79 0.82
C ALA A 378 -9.82 -26.02 1.92
N GLU A 379 -9.13 -25.56 2.97
CA GLU A 379 -9.73 -24.74 4.03
C GLU A 379 -10.20 -23.38 3.50
N THR A 380 -9.40 -22.73 2.65
CA THR A 380 -9.79 -21.49 1.96
C THR A 380 -11.06 -21.71 1.14
N ALA A 381 -11.14 -22.80 0.39
CA ALA A 381 -12.33 -23.15 -0.40
C ALA A 381 -13.56 -23.46 0.49
N ARG A 382 -13.36 -24.08 1.65
CA ARG A 382 -14.43 -24.32 2.64
C ARG A 382 -14.99 -23.00 3.18
N VAL A 383 -14.12 -22.09 3.63
CA VAL A 383 -14.51 -20.78 4.17
C VAL A 383 -15.18 -19.93 3.09
N THR A 384 -14.51 -19.76 1.95
CA THR A 384 -14.99 -18.91 0.85
C THR A 384 -16.08 -19.57 0.01
N GLY A 385 -16.43 -20.83 0.28
CA GLY A 385 -17.53 -21.57 -0.35
C GLY A 385 -18.86 -21.43 0.39
N GLN A 386 -18.86 -20.93 1.62
CA GLN A 386 -20.06 -20.84 2.43
C GLN A 386 -21.02 -19.78 1.89
N ARG A 387 -22.28 -20.17 1.67
CA ARG A 387 -23.35 -19.30 1.13
C ARG A 387 -24.49 -19.02 2.10
N GLN A 388 -24.62 -19.83 3.15
CA GLN A 388 -25.70 -19.73 4.13
C GLN A 388 -25.12 -19.68 5.54
N PRO A 389 -24.60 -18.51 5.96
CA PRO A 389 -24.17 -18.33 7.34
C PRO A 389 -25.35 -18.46 8.32
N HIS A 390 -25.05 -18.90 9.54
CA HIS A 390 -25.99 -18.77 10.65
C HIS A 390 -25.89 -17.34 11.19
N GLY A 391 -26.89 -16.50 10.93
CA GLY A 391 -26.89 -15.09 11.31
C GLY A 391 -26.25 -14.18 10.24
N LEU A 392 -25.62 -13.09 10.67
CA LEU A 392 -24.95 -12.17 9.76
C LEU A 392 -23.70 -12.84 9.13
N PRO A 393 -23.41 -12.59 7.85
CA PRO A 393 -22.16 -13.02 7.26
C PRO A 393 -20.97 -12.35 7.94
N TYR A 394 -19.79 -12.94 7.86
CA TYR A 394 -18.54 -12.26 8.20
C TYR A 394 -17.67 -12.08 6.96
N ASP A 395 -16.58 -11.32 7.10
CA ASP A 395 -15.67 -10.93 6.02
C ASP A 395 -15.26 -12.10 5.08
N GLY A 396 -14.99 -13.30 5.61
CA GLY A 396 -14.58 -14.45 4.80
C GLY A 396 -15.65 -14.96 3.83
N GLU A 397 -16.92 -14.93 4.23
CA GLU A 397 -18.06 -15.30 3.39
C GLU A 397 -18.31 -14.25 2.31
N VAL A 398 -18.13 -12.97 2.65
CA VAL A 398 -18.23 -11.83 1.72
C VAL A 398 -17.11 -11.89 0.68
N ILE A 399 -15.86 -12.14 1.11
CA ILE A 399 -14.72 -12.35 0.20
C ILE A 399 -15.02 -13.50 -0.77
N GLY A 400 -15.56 -14.61 -0.26
CA GLY A 400 -16.01 -15.73 -1.10
C GLY A 400 -17.05 -15.31 -2.13
N ALA A 401 -18.08 -14.56 -1.74
CA ALA A 401 -19.13 -14.08 -2.65
C ALA A 401 -18.58 -13.21 -3.78
N VAL A 402 -17.70 -12.26 -3.43
CA VAL A 402 -17.00 -11.40 -4.39
C VAL A 402 -16.20 -12.24 -5.40
N GLN A 403 -15.47 -13.24 -4.90
CA GLN A 403 -14.47 -13.96 -5.68
C GLN A 403 -14.98 -15.23 -6.37
N ARG A 404 -16.24 -15.62 -6.18
CA ARG A 404 -16.87 -16.75 -6.89
C ARG A 404 -17.26 -16.41 -8.34
N HIS A 405 -17.12 -15.15 -8.76
CA HIS A 405 -17.26 -14.81 -10.17
C HIS A 405 -16.18 -15.51 -11.01
N PRO A 406 -16.53 -16.17 -12.13
CA PRO A 406 -15.55 -16.83 -12.98
C PRO A 406 -14.45 -15.88 -13.46
N GLY A 407 -13.18 -16.25 -13.26
CA GLY A 407 -12.03 -15.45 -13.68
C GLY A 407 -11.61 -14.35 -12.71
N SER A 408 -12.35 -14.13 -11.60
CA SER A 408 -12.02 -13.14 -10.57
C SER A 408 -10.56 -13.23 -10.11
N GLU A 409 -10.04 -14.44 -9.93
CA GLU A 409 -8.67 -14.67 -9.49
C GLU A 409 -7.60 -14.13 -10.45
N ARG A 410 -7.94 -13.96 -11.74
CA ARG A 410 -7.05 -13.43 -12.78
C ARG A 410 -7.33 -11.97 -13.10
N ASP A 411 -8.60 -11.57 -13.09
CA ASP A 411 -9.09 -10.36 -13.74
C ASP A 411 -9.42 -9.24 -12.74
N ASP A 412 -9.65 -9.55 -11.46
CA ASP A 412 -9.99 -8.55 -10.43
C ASP A 412 -8.79 -8.08 -9.60
N ILE A 413 -8.71 -6.78 -9.34
CA ILE A 413 -7.79 -6.22 -8.33
C ILE A 413 -8.60 -5.88 -7.09
N VAL A 414 -8.30 -6.54 -5.97
CA VAL A 414 -8.86 -6.11 -4.67
C VAL A 414 -8.07 -4.94 -4.11
N VAL A 415 -8.78 -3.94 -3.60
CA VAL A 415 -8.23 -2.76 -2.94
C VAL A 415 -8.78 -2.66 -1.53
N CYS A 416 -7.89 -2.54 -0.55
CA CYS A 416 -8.23 -2.34 0.86
C CYS A 416 -7.05 -1.67 1.60
N ALA A 417 -7.25 -1.20 2.84
CA ALA A 417 -6.19 -0.62 3.66
C ALA A 417 -6.25 -1.00 5.14
N ALA A 418 -7.41 -0.93 5.78
CA ALA A 418 -7.47 -1.06 7.24
C ALA A 418 -8.68 -1.88 7.73
N GLY A 419 -8.67 -2.23 9.02
CA GLY A 419 -9.76 -2.97 9.69
C GLY A 419 -9.51 -4.47 9.83
N THR A 420 -10.59 -5.26 9.87
CA THR A 420 -10.52 -6.74 9.85
C THR A 420 -10.12 -7.25 8.47
N LEU A 421 -10.62 -6.59 7.42
CA LEU A 421 -10.46 -6.96 6.02
C LEU A 421 -9.00 -7.25 5.61
N PRO A 422 -7.98 -6.47 5.98
CA PRO A 422 -6.61 -6.81 5.63
C PRO A 422 -6.14 -8.17 6.12
N ALA A 423 -6.58 -8.61 7.30
CA ALA A 423 -6.24 -9.93 7.83
C ALA A 423 -6.94 -11.05 7.04
N GLU A 424 -8.22 -10.86 6.75
CA GLU A 424 -9.05 -11.84 6.04
C GLU A 424 -8.68 -11.92 4.56
N LEU A 425 -8.43 -10.79 3.90
CA LEU A 425 -7.97 -10.73 2.52
C LEU A 425 -6.57 -11.32 2.34
N HIS A 426 -5.66 -11.12 3.30
CA HIS A 426 -4.31 -11.72 3.22
C HIS A 426 -4.39 -13.25 3.23
N LYS A 427 -5.25 -13.81 4.10
CA LYS A 427 -5.53 -15.25 4.17
C LYS A 427 -6.29 -15.76 2.94
N LEU A 428 -7.39 -15.12 2.57
CA LEU A 428 -8.43 -15.73 1.74
C LEU A 428 -8.49 -15.24 0.30
N TRP A 429 -7.95 -14.04 -0.02
CA TRP A 429 -8.01 -13.54 -1.40
C TRP A 429 -7.08 -14.35 -2.30
N ARG A 430 -7.67 -15.04 -3.28
CA ARG A 430 -6.97 -15.82 -4.30
C ARG A 430 -6.59 -14.91 -5.48
N ALA A 431 -5.30 -14.67 -5.66
CA ALA A 431 -4.77 -13.92 -6.80
C ALA A 431 -3.85 -14.82 -7.63
N ALA A 432 -4.17 -14.97 -8.91
CA ALA A 432 -3.38 -15.73 -9.87
C ALA A 432 -2.42 -14.84 -10.69
N THR A 433 -2.66 -13.52 -10.70
CA THR A 433 -1.85 -12.55 -11.45
C THR A 433 -1.15 -11.56 -10.53
N PRO A 434 0.15 -11.24 -10.75
CA PRO A 434 0.84 -10.20 -10.00
C PRO A 434 0.10 -8.86 -10.05
N GLY A 435 -0.11 -8.27 -8.87
CA GLY A 435 -0.88 -7.03 -8.73
C GLY A 435 -2.40 -7.21 -8.62
N GLY A 436 -2.91 -8.45 -8.58
CA GLY A 436 -4.32 -8.74 -8.26
C GLY A 436 -4.68 -8.49 -6.78
N TYR A 437 -3.70 -8.16 -5.94
CA TYR A 437 -3.86 -7.84 -4.52
C TYR A 437 -3.21 -6.49 -4.20
N HIS A 438 -4.03 -5.46 -3.97
CA HIS A 438 -3.55 -4.10 -3.75
C HIS A 438 -3.94 -3.59 -2.36
N LEU A 439 -3.17 -3.97 -1.34
CA LEU A 439 -3.43 -3.55 0.04
C LEU A 439 -2.45 -2.53 0.58
N GLU A 440 -2.95 -1.42 1.08
CA GLU A 440 -2.16 -0.50 1.90
C GLU A 440 -2.17 -0.96 3.34
N TYR A 441 -1.21 -1.80 3.73
CA TYR A 441 -1.09 -2.31 5.09
C TYR A 441 0.29 -2.04 5.69
N GLY A 442 1.00 -1.05 5.13
CA GLY A 442 2.30 -0.61 5.66
C GLY A 442 2.12 0.44 6.73
N TYR A 443 1.23 1.40 6.48
CA TYR A 443 0.81 2.47 7.39
C TYR A 443 -0.60 2.24 7.96
N SER A 444 -1.37 1.32 7.36
CA SER A 444 -2.73 0.96 7.79
C SER A 444 -3.66 2.18 7.85
N CYS A 445 -3.60 3.02 6.81
CA CYS A 445 -4.31 4.27 6.71
C CYS A 445 -5.75 4.07 6.26
N MET A 446 -6.68 4.20 7.21
CA MET A 446 -8.11 4.31 6.90
C MET A 446 -8.36 5.51 5.96
N GLY A 447 -9.38 5.38 5.12
CA GLY A 447 -9.74 6.34 4.08
C GLY A 447 -8.95 6.19 2.77
N TYR A 448 -8.03 5.24 2.67
CA TYR A 448 -7.29 4.97 1.44
C TYR A 448 -8.15 4.25 0.39
N GLU A 449 -9.13 3.44 0.80
CA GLU A 449 -9.73 2.40 -0.04
C GLU A 449 -10.38 2.93 -1.33
N ILE A 450 -11.28 3.92 -1.23
CA ILE A 450 -12.02 4.44 -2.40
C ILE A 450 -11.11 5.28 -3.30
N ALA A 451 -10.33 6.20 -2.71
CA ALA A 451 -9.37 7.03 -3.45
C ALA A 451 -8.27 6.18 -4.10
N GLY A 452 -7.80 5.16 -3.38
CA GLY A 452 -6.86 4.18 -3.88
C GLY A 452 -7.45 3.34 -5.00
N GLY A 453 -8.71 2.92 -4.87
CA GLY A 453 -9.45 2.24 -5.94
C GLY A 453 -9.48 3.05 -7.23
N LEU A 454 -9.78 4.35 -7.14
CA LEU A 454 -9.72 5.27 -8.28
C LEU A 454 -8.32 5.28 -8.92
N GLY A 455 -7.26 5.41 -8.11
CA GLY A 455 -5.88 5.37 -8.61
C GLY A 455 -5.51 4.05 -9.28
N VAL A 456 -5.94 2.91 -8.74
CA VAL A 456 -5.76 1.58 -9.35
C VAL A 456 -6.49 1.50 -10.69
N LYS A 457 -7.75 1.94 -10.76
CA LYS A 457 -8.54 1.91 -12.00
C LYS A 457 -7.94 2.80 -13.09
N MET A 458 -7.34 3.92 -12.72
CA MET A 458 -6.59 4.76 -13.67
C MET A 458 -5.32 4.07 -14.20
N ALA A 459 -4.66 3.24 -13.39
CA ALA A 459 -3.47 2.48 -13.80
C ALA A 459 -3.79 1.18 -14.56
N ARG A 460 -4.96 0.61 -14.31
CA ARG A 460 -5.45 -0.68 -14.82
C ARG A 460 -6.90 -0.55 -15.31
N PRO A 461 -7.17 0.27 -16.34
CA PRO A 461 -8.53 0.51 -16.82
C PRO A 461 -9.23 -0.76 -17.32
N GLU A 462 -8.45 -1.74 -17.78
CA GLU A 462 -8.90 -3.04 -18.30
C GLU A 462 -9.38 -4.02 -17.23
N ARG A 463 -8.99 -3.82 -15.96
CA ARG A 463 -9.31 -4.73 -14.87
C ARG A 463 -10.49 -4.24 -14.05
N GLU A 464 -11.25 -5.17 -13.48
CA GLU A 464 -12.27 -4.84 -12.50
C GLU A 464 -11.58 -4.52 -11.16
N VAL A 465 -11.92 -3.36 -10.59
CA VAL A 465 -11.33 -2.88 -9.34
C VAL A 465 -12.37 -3.01 -8.24
N ILE A 466 -12.13 -3.95 -7.33
CA ILE A 466 -13.02 -4.26 -6.22
C ILE A 466 -12.48 -3.60 -4.96
N VAL A 467 -13.14 -2.55 -4.51
CA VAL A 467 -12.83 -1.86 -3.25
C VAL A 467 -13.62 -2.54 -2.14
N MET A 468 -12.94 -3.23 -1.22
CA MET A 468 -13.57 -3.77 -0.02
C MET A 468 -13.25 -2.86 1.17
N VAL A 469 -14.28 -2.32 1.80
CA VAL A 469 -14.14 -1.25 2.80
C VAL A 469 -15.11 -1.45 3.96
N GLY A 470 -14.67 -1.19 5.19
CA GLY A 470 -15.56 -1.15 6.36
C GLY A 470 -16.31 0.17 6.46
N ASP A 471 -17.48 0.15 7.11
CA ASP A 471 -18.32 1.32 7.43
C ASP A 471 -17.51 2.51 8.00
N GLY A 472 -16.62 2.24 8.96
CA GLY A 472 -15.80 3.27 9.58
C GLY A 472 -14.82 3.96 8.62
N SER A 473 -14.18 3.20 7.73
CA SER A 473 -13.24 3.75 6.74
C SER A 473 -13.98 4.50 5.62
N TYR A 474 -15.15 4.01 5.23
CA TYR A 474 -16.05 4.72 4.31
C TYR A 474 -16.45 6.09 4.85
N LEU A 475 -16.85 6.18 6.12
CA LEU A 475 -17.23 7.45 6.74
C LEU A 475 -16.07 8.43 6.85
N MET A 476 -14.82 7.95 6.92
CA MET A 476 -13.64 8.81 6.91
C MET A 476 -13.41 9.49 5.56
N MET A 477 -13.46 8.74 4.45
CA MET A 477 -13.17 9.28 3.11
C MET A 477 -13.96 8.58 1.99
N ASN A 478 -15.18 9.05 1.77
CA ASN A 478 -16.10 8.56 0.73
C ASN A 478 -16.18 9.44 -0.52
N SER A 479 -15.74 10.70 -0.44
CA SER A 479 -15.98 11.71 -1.47
C SER A 479 -15.43 11.34 -2.84
N GLU A 480 -14.35 10.55 -2.90
CA GLU A 480 -13.74 10.16 -4.17
C GLU A 480 -14.57 9.13 -4.96
N LEU A 481 -15.68 8.64 -4.41
CA LEU A 481 -16.70 7.96 -5.19
C LEU A 481 -17.31 8.91 -6.22
N ALA A 482 -17.58 10.16 -5.86
CA ALA A 482 -18.06 11.18 -6.80
C ALA A 482 -17.02 11.49 -7.89
N THR A 483 -15.73 11.55 -7.51
CA THR A 483 -14.63 11.70 -8.47
C THR A 483 -14.54 10.52 -9.43
N SER A 484 -14.73 9.29 -8.95
CA SER A 484 -14.75 8.10 -9.80
C SER A 484 -15.85 8.15 -10.86
N VAL A 485 -17.03 8.66 -10.49
CA VAL A 485 -18.17 8.87 -11.40
C VAL A 485 -17.87 10.00 -12.37
N MET A 486 -17.34 11.13 -11.89
CA MET A 486 -16.97 12.28 -12.73
C MET A 486 -15.94 11.93 -13.81
N LEU A 487 -15.01 11.01 -13.52
CA LEU A 487 -13.93 10.62 -14.42
C LEU A 487 -14.24 9.35 -15.24
N ASP A 488 -15.45 8.81 -15.13
CA ASP A 488 -15.84 7.50 -15.72
C ASP A 488 -14.83 6.39 -15.38
N ARG A 489 -14.35 6.38 -14.13
CA ARG A 489 -13.45 5.36 -13.59
C ARG A 489 -14.23 4.46 -12.66
N LYS A 490 -15.05 3.60 -13.27
CA LYS A 490 -15.90 2.63 -12.56
C LYS A 490 -15.10 1.84 -11.52
N LEU A 491 -15.64 1.83 -10.30
CA LEU A 491 -15.25 0.97 -9.18
C LEU A 491 -16.43 0.09 -8.77
N ILE A 492 -16.15 -1.14 -8.33
CA ILE A 492 -17.11 -1.95 -7.56
C ILE A 492 -16.73 -1.82 -6.09
N VAL A 493 -17.57 -1.17 -5.29
CA VAL A 493 -17.31 -0.95 -3.86
C VAL A 493 -18.22 -1.86 -3.04
N VAL A 494 -17.63 -2.68 -2.17
CA VAL A 494 -18.37 -3.52 -1.23
C VAL A 494 -18.13 -2.98 0.17
N VAL A 495 -19.18 -2.40 0.77
CA VAL A 495 -19.17 -1.88 2.14
C VAL A 495 -19.62 -2.99 3.08
N LEU A 496 -18.75 -3.38 4.01
CA LEU A 496 -19.06 -4.32 5.09
C LEU A 496 -19.44 -3.50 6.33
N ASP A 497 -20.73 -3.41 6.64
CA ASP A 497 -21.22 -2.67 7.83
C ASP A 497 -21.29 -3.59 9.05
N ASN A 498 -20.24 -3.58 9.88
CA ASN A 498 -20.22 -4.28 11.16
C ASN A 498 -20.44 -3.35 12.36
N ARG A 499 -20.90 -2.12 12.11
CA ARG A 499 -21.29 -1.13 13.11
C ARG A 499 -20.15 -0.68 14.03
N GLY A 500 -18.91 -0.56 13.51
CA GLY A 500 -17.80 0.07 14.23
C GLY A 500 -16.41 -0.51 13.92
N TYR A 501 -15.49 -0.39 14.86
CA TYR A 501 -14.11 -0.84 14.74
C TYR A 501 -13.95 -2.28 15.27
N GLY A 502 -14.57 -3.24 14.59
CA GLY A 502 -14.64 -4.65 15.04
C GLY A 502 -13.28 -5.30 15.35
N CYS A 503 -12.25 -5.11 14.52
CA CYS A 503 -10.92 -5.68 14.80
C CYS A 503 -10.26 -5.09 16.05
N ILE A 504 -10.45 -3.80 16.31
CA ILE A 504 -9.91 -3.13 17.50
C ILE A 504 -10.69 -3.55 18.74
N ASN A 505 -12.02 -3.75 18.63
CA ASN A 505 -12.81 -4.32 19.71
C ASN A 505 -12.30 -5.71 20.11
N ARG A 506 -12.03 -6.58 19.13
CA ARG A 506 -11.46 -7.92 19.40
C ARG A 506 -10.07 -7.84 20.02
N LEU A 507 -9.22 -6.93 19.54
CA LEU A 507 -7.88 -6.73 20.12
C LEU A 507 -7.94 -6.22 21.57
N GLN A 508 -8.83 -5.27 21.86
CA GLN A 508 -9.08 -4.76 23.20
C GLN A 508 -9.46 -5.88 24.16
N GLN A 509 -10.37 -6.77 23.73
CA GLN A 509 -10.79 -7.94 24.51
C GLN A 509 -9.69 -8.99 24.64
N ALA A 510 -8.89 -9.22 23.60
CA ALA A 510 -7.74 -10.13 23.66
C ALA A 510 -6.68 -9.69 24.68
N CYS A 511 -6.60 -8.38 24.97
CA CYS A 511 -5.76 -7.82 26.03
C CYS A 511 -6.44 -7.83 27.43
N GLY A 512 -7.59 -8.51 27.57
CA GLY A 512 -8.39 -8.57 28.79
C GLY A 512 -9.26 -7.34 29.06
N GLY A 513 -9.29 -6.36 28.14
CA GLY A 513 -10.16 -5.19 28.22
C GLY A 513 -11.64 -5.57 28.07
N ALA A 514 -12.53 -4.75 28.62
CA ALA A 514 -13.94 -4.81 28.24
C ALA A 514 -14.15 -4.16 26.87
N PRO A 515 -15.19 -4.56 26.11
CA PRO A 515 -15.68 -3.77 24.98
C PRO A 515 -15.93 -2.32 25.40
N PHE A 516 -15.28 -1.38 24.71
CA PHE A 516 -15.39 0.04 25.00
C PHE A 516 -15.00 0.89 23.79
N ASN A 517 -15.92 1.78 23.36
CA ASN A 517 -15.68 2.84 22.37
C ASN A 517 -15.17 2.36 20.99
N ASN A 518 -15.34 1.08 20.67
CA ASN A 518 -14.93 0.49 19.39
C ASN A 518 -16.14 0.15 18.53
N LEU A 519 -17.13 -0.57 19.07
CA LEU A 519 -18.43 -0.73 18.41
C LEU A 519 -19.31 0.47 18.74
N LEU A 520 -20.16 0.88 17.79
CA LEU A 520 -21.06 2.03 17.97
C LEU A 520 -22.00 1.85 19.18
N GLU A 521 -22.35 0.60 19.51
CA GLU A 521 -23.16 0.28 20.69
C GLU A 521 -22.43 0.58 22.02
N ASP A 522 -21.11 0.44 22.05
CA ASP A 522 -20.25 0.68 23.22
C ASP A 522 -19.78 2.14 23.34
N CYS A 523 -20.16 2.99 22.38
CA CYS A 523 -19.83 4.42 22.39
C CYS A 523 -20.78 5.21 23.32
N ARG A 524 -20.36 6.39 23.74
CA ARG A 524 -21.24 7.33 24.43
C ARG A 524 -22.32 7.83 23.46
N GLN A 525 -23.57 7.46 23.73
CA GLN A 525 -24.71 7.81 22.87
C GLN A 525 -25.55 8.95 23.45
N GLY A 526 -26.08 9.79 22.56
CA GLY A 526 -27.12 10.77 22.90
C GLY A 526 -28.52 10.16 22.89
N ARG A 527 -29.57 10.99 23.07
CA ARG A 527 -30.97 10.54 23.16
C ARG A 527 -31.51 9.75 21.95
N HIS A 528 -30.85 9.84 20.80
CA HIS A 528 -31.27 9.19 19.55
C HIS A 528 -30.41 7.97 19.19
N GLY A 529 -29.43 7.61 20.03
CA GLY A 529 -28.52 6.49 19.77
C GLY A 529 -27.54 6.76 18.62
N ALA A 530 -26.78 5.73 18.25
CA ALA A 530 -25.92 5.75 17.07
C ALA A 530 -26.75 5.72 15.76
N PRO A 531 -26.40 6.54 14.74
CA PRO A 531 -27.15 6.55 13.49
C PRO A 531 -27.02 5.23 12.73
N ARG A 532 -28.09 4.80 12.04
CA ARG A 532 -28.03 3.79 10.98
C ARG A 532 -27.82 4.49 9.66
N VAL A 533 -26.57 4.60 9.23
CA VAL A 533 -26.21 5.26 7.97
C VAL A 533 -26.70 4.42 6.81
N ASP A 534 -27.48 5.02 5.91
CA ASP A 534 -27.83 4.40 4.63
C ASP A 534 -26.69 4.67 3.62
N PHE A 535 -25.69 3.78 3.64
CA PHE A 535 -24.54 3.88 2.75
C PHE A 535 -24.90 3.78 1.26
N ALA A 536 -25.95 3.03 0.92
CA ALA A 536 -26.41 2.91 -0.46
C ALA A 536 -27.08 4.20 -0.93
N ALA A 537 -27.92 4.83 -0.10
CA ALA A 537 -28.49 6.15 -0.41
C ALA A 537 -27.40 7.22 -0.51
N HIS A 538 -26.43 7.19 0.40
CA HIS A 538 -25.30 8.11 0.36
C HIS A 538 -24.48 7.97 -0.93
N ALA A 539 -24.19 6.73 -1.36
CA ALA A 539 -23.51 6.47 -2.63
C ALA A 539 -24.31 6.95 -3.84
N ARG A 540 -25.63 6.74 -3.86
CA ARG A 540 -26.52 7.28 -4.91
C ARG A 540 -26.49 8.82 -4.94
N ALA A 541 -26.42 9.47 -3.78
CA ALA A 541 -26.29 10.93 -3.71
C ALA A 541 -24.95 11.44 -4.28
N LEU A 542 -23.92 10.60 -4.33
CA LEU A 542 -22.62 10.88 -4.97
C LEU A 542 -22.60 10.50 -6.47
N GLY A 543 -23.71 10.00 -7.03
CA GLY A 543 -23.86 9.67 -8.45
C GLY A 543 -23.52 8.22 -8.83
N ALA A 544 -23.18 7.36 -7.86
CA ALA A 544 -22.98 5.93 -8.08
C ALA A 544 -24.30 5.17 -8.16
N GLU A 545 -24.31 4.01 -8.80
CA GLU A 545 -25.36 3.02 -8.58
C GLU A 545 -25.12 2.34 -7.23
N ALA A 546 -26.18 2.04 -6.46
CA ALA A 546 -25.98 1.36 -5.18
C ALA A 546 -27.22 0.67 -4.64
N GLU A 547 -26.99 -0.40 -3.89
CA GLU A 547 -28.01 -1.16 -3.17
C GLU A 547 -27.46 -1.74 -1.85
N HIS A 548 -28.36 -2.01 -0.91
CA HIS A 548 -28.06 -2.74 0.32
C HIS A 548 -28.69 -4.14 0.19
N VAL A 549 -27.87 -5.18 0.35
CA VAL A 549 -28.29 -6.58 0.30
C VAL A 549 -28.28 -7.20 1.69
N SER A 550 -29.21 -8.12 1.95
CA SER A 550 -29.40 -8.72 3.28
C SER A 550 -28.54 -9.96 3.54
N ASP A 551 -27.98 -10.58 2.50
CA ASP A 551 -27.28 -11.86 2.60
C ASP A 551 -26.30 -12.09 1.43
N ILE A 552 -25.60 -13.23 1.50
CA ILE A 552 -24.60 -13.64 0.50
C ILE A 552 -25.22 -13.88 -0.89
N ALA A 553 -26.45 -14.38 -0.98
CA ALA A 553 -27.10 -14.62 -2.27
C ALA A 553 -27.48 -13.29 -2.94
N GLY A 554 -27.99 -12.35 -2.16
CA GLY A 554 -28.23 -10.98 -2.59
C GLY A 554 -26.94 -10.30 -3.07
N LEU A 555 -25.83 -10.47 -2.34
CA LEU A 555 -24.52 -9.95 -2.73
C LEU A 555 -24.04 -10.53 -4.07
N GLU A 556 -24.14 -11.85 -4.27
CA GLU A 556 -23.77 -12.48 -5.55
C GLU A 556 -24.63 -11.93 -6.71
N ALA A 557 -25.93 -11.75 -6.51
CA ALA A 557 -26.82 -11.18 -7.52
C ALA A 557 -26.50 -9.70 -7.83
N ALA A 558 -26.18 -8.92 -6.80
CA ALA A 558 -25.75 -7.53 -6.92
C ALA A 558 -24.44 -7.38 -7.67
N LEU A 559 -23.46 -8.26 -7.43
CA LEU A 559 -22.17 -8.26 -8.11
C LEU A 559 -22.29 -8.49 -9.62
N VAL A 560 -23.27 -9.29 -10.06
CA VAL A 560 -23.57 -9.46 -11.49
C VAL A 560 -23.99 -8.13 -12.12
N ARG A 561 -24.88 -7.38 -11.45
CA ARG A 561 -25.28 -6.03 -11.89
C ARG A 561 -24.12 -5.05 -11.84
N ALA A 562 -23.35 -5.04 -10.76
CA ALA A 562 -22.19 -4.17 -10.58
C ALA A 562 -21.13 -4.35 -11.68
N ARG A 563 -20.91 -5.60 -12.13
CA ARG A 563 -20.01 -5.88 -13.27
C ARG A 563 -20.59 -5.40 -14.60
N ALA A 564 -21.90 -5.51 -14.81
CA ALA A 564 -22.56 -5.02 -16.02
C ALA A 564 -22.70 -3.49 -16.06
N ALA A 565 -22.64 -2.81 -14.92
CA ALA A 565 -22.77 -1.36 -14.84
C ALA A 565 -21.63 -0.64 -15.56
N GLU A 566 -21.95 0.54 -16.12
CA GLU A 566 -20.99 1.44 -16.78
C GLU A 566 -20.39 2.44 -15.80
N ARG A 567 -21.05 2.66 -14.66
CA ARG A 567 -20.64 3.59 -13.60
C ARG A 567 -20.26 2.85 -12.32
N SER A 568 -19.59 3.56 -11.41
CA SER A 568 -19.25 3.00 -10.11
C SER A 568 -20.49 2.47 -9.38
N TYR A 569 -20.34 1.29 -8.78
CA TYR A 569 -21.42 0.54 -8.15
C TYR A 569 -21.06 0.21 -6.70
N LEU A 570 -21.92 0.55 -5.75
CA LEU A 570 -21.70 0.28 -4.33
C LEU A 570 -22.73 -0.72 -3.78
N ILE A 571 -22.24 -1.77 -3.15
CA ILE A 571 -23.06 -2.80 -2.50
C ILE A 571 -22.77 -2.77 -1.02
N VAL A 572 -23.80 -2.61 -0.20
CA VAL A 572 -23.70 -2.67 1.27
C VAL A 572 -24.15 -4.03 1.74
N ILE A 573 -23.44 -4.63 2.70
CA ILE A 573 -23.87 -5.82 3.41
C ILE A 573 -23.54 -5.70 4.89
N ASP A 574 -24.51 -5.99 5.75
CA ASP A 574 -24.30 -6.05 7.20
C ASP A 574 -23.44 -7.28 7.54
N THR A 575 -22.41 -7.10 8.39
CA THR A 575 -21.53 -8.20 8.80
C THR A 575 -21.36 -8.35 10.30
N ASP A 576 -21.03 -9.56 10.74
CA ASP A 576 -20.76 -9.89 12.13
C ASP A 576 -19.41 -9.29 12.58
N PRO A 577 -19.37 -8.44 13.62
CA PRO A 577 -18.13 -7.82 14.11
C PRO A 577 -17.23 -8.76 14.93
N ALA A 578 -17.73 -9.92 15.38
CA ALA A 578 -17.03 -10.85 16.26
C ALA A 578 -16.39 -12.03 15.48
N ARG A 579 -17.07 -12.54 14.45
CA ARG A 579 -16.61 -13.70 13.66
C ARG A 579 -15.40 -13.34 12.79
N THR A 580 -14.41 -14.23 12.77
CA THR A 580 -13.22 -14.16 11.89
C THR A 580 -12.81 -15.56 11.46
N THR A 581 -11.93 -15.67 10.46
CA THR A 581 -11.36 -16.98 10.10
C THR A 581 -10.41 -17.46 11.20
N GLU A 582 -10.81 -18.54 11.89
CA GLU A 582 -10.07 -19.13 13.02
C GLU A 582 -8.71 -19.72 12.61
N ALA A 583 -8.61 -20.25 11.39
CA ALA A 583 -7.39 -20.85 10.90
C ALA A 583 -6.26 -19.82 10.74
N GLY A 584 -5.10 -20.12 11.33
CA GLY A 584 -3.85 -19.40 11.13
C GLY A 584 -3.53 -18.40 12.24
N GLY A 585 -2.71 -17.41 11.90
CA GLY A 585 -2.18 -16.41 12.83
C GLY A 585 -0.99 -16.91 13.64
N CYS A 586 -0.34 -15.97 14.33
CA CYS A 586 0.70 -16.23 15.31
C CYS A 586 0.67 -15.13 16.37
N TRP A 587 1.56 -15.22 17.35
CA TRP A 587 1.64 -14.21 18.40
C TRP A 587 2.01 -12.83 17.83
N TRP A 588 1.29 -11.80 18.31
CA TRP A 588 1.58 -10.40 18.06
C TRP A 588 1.84 -9.73 19.41
N GLU A 589 2.96 -9.02 19.52
CA GLU A 589 3.31 -8.27 20.69
C GLU A 589 2.47 -7.00 20.80
N VAL A 590 1.43 -7.06 21.63
CA VAL A 590 0.65 -5.91 22.07
C VAL A 590 0.83 -5.79 23.57
N ALA A 591 1.42 -4.68 24.01
CA ALA A 591 1.72 -4.47 25.41
C ALA A 591 0.43 -4.46 26.25
N VAL A 592 0.38 -5.32 27.26
CA VAL A 592 -0.74 -5.41 28.21
C VAL A 592 -0.38 -4.63 29.48
N PRO A 593 -1.31 -3.82 30.05
CA PRO A 593 -1.08 -3.07 31.28
C PRO A 593 -0.53 -3.93 32.40
N GLU A 594 0.49 -3.42 33.10
CA GLU A 594 1.12 -4.10 34.24
C GLU A 594 0.20 -4.14 35.47
N VAL A 595 -0.66 -3.12 35.63
CA VAL A 595 -1.60 -3.00 36.75
C VAL A 595 -3.02 -2.84 36.22
N SER A 596 -3.95 -3.62 36.76
CA SER A 596 -5.39 -3.48 36.48
C SER A 596 -6.24 -4.11 37.59
N GLU A 597 -7.37 -3.50 37.89
CA GLU A 597 -8.41 -4.07 38.76
C GLU A 597 -9.13 -5.25 38.09
N ARG A 598 -9.11 -5.34 36.75
CA ARG A 598 -9.73 -6.43 35.98
C ARG A 598 -8.89 -7.71 36.04
N ALA A 599 -9.52 -8.83 36.40
CA ALA A 599 -8.85 -10.13 36.45
C ALA A 599 -8.40 -10.60 35.05
N GLU A 600 -9.18 -10.29 34.03
CA GLU A 600 -8.91 -10.64 32.64
C GLU A 600 -7.65 -9.95 32.11
N VAL A 601 -7.44 -8.67 32.46
CA VAL A 601 -6.21 -7.94 32.10
C VAL A 601 -5.00 -8.53 32.82
N ARG A 602 -5.12 -8.85 34.11
CA ARG A 602 -4.01 -9.51 34.85
C ARG A 602 -3.66 -10.88 34.25
N ALA A 603 -4.65 -11.64 33.82
CA ALA A 603 -4.44 -12.92 33.13
C ALA A 603 -3.75 -12.72 31.77
N ALA A 604 -4.22 -11.76 30.96
CA ALA A 604 -3.60 -11.42 29.67
C ALA A 604 -2.15 -10.93 29.85
N ARG A 605 -1.87 -10.18 30.92
CA ARG A 605 -0.53 -9.71 31.28
C ARG A 605 0.41 -10.88 31.58
N GLN A 606 -0.05 -11.88 32.34
CA GLN A 606 0.74 -13.07 32.60
C GLN A 606 1.14 -13.79 31.30
N VAL A 607 0.18 -13.95 30.37
CA VAL A 607 0.44 -14.54 29.05
C VAL A 607 1.45 -13.72 28.25
N TYR A 608 1.32 -12.38 28.26
CA TYR A 608 2.27 -11.47 27.62
C TYR A 608 3.69 -11.64 28.17
N GLU A 609 3.85 -11.68 29.49
CA GLU A 609 5.16 -11.88 30.13
C GLU A 609 5.76 -13.26 29.87
N ASP A 610 4.92 -14.31 29.86
CA ASP A 610 5.36 -15.66 29.49
C ASP A 610 5.91 -15.70 28.06
N ARG A 611 5.26 -15.00 27.12
CA ARG A 611 5.73 -14.87 25.73
C ARG A 611 7.02 -14.06 25.64
N LEU A 612 7.14 -12.95 26.38
CA LEU A 612 8.38 -12.17 26.44
C LEU A 612 9.56 -12.97 27.01
N ARG A 613 9.34 -13.78 28.04
CA ARG A 613 10.39 -14.64 28.61
C ARG A 613 10.90 -15.63 27.56
N ARG A 614 10.00 -16.28 26.81
CA ARG A 614 10.39 -17.19 25.72
C ARG A 614 11.22 -16.51 24.63
N ARG A 615 11.01 -15.21 24.40
CA ARG A 615 11.81 -14.41 23.46
C ARG A 615 13.24 -14.12 23.93
N GLN A 616 13.45 -14.00 25.25
CA GLN A 616 14.75 -13.58 25.82
C GLN A 616 15.69 -14.76 26.14
N TYR A 617 15.17 -15.99 26.26
CA TYR A 617 15.91 -17.14 26.80
C TYR A 617 16.21 -18.28 25.81
N GLU A 618 16.04 -18.04 24.50
CA GLU A 618 16.49 -18.91 23.39
C GLU A 618 17.05 -18.05 22.25
#